data_AF-A0A520ZUX6-F1
#
_entry.id   AF-A0A520ZUX6-F1
#
_cell.length_a   1.000
_cell.length_b   1.000
_cell.length_c   1.000
_cell.angle_alpha   90.00
_cell.angle_beta   90.00
_cell.angle_gamma   90.00
#
_symmetry.space_group_name_H-M   'P 1'
#
loop_
_entity.id
_entity.type
_entity.pdbx_description
1 polymer ?
#
loop_
_entity_poly.entity_id
_entity_poly.type
_entity_poly.pdbx_seq_one_letter_code
_entity_poly.pdbx_strand_id
1 'polypeptide(L)' 'MKLGINGLGRIGKLSLWHHVSRKYFPELVINIGRDVGSGLQDLAAAIE' A
#
# COMPACT_ATOMS: atom_id res chain seq x y z
N MET A 1 -15.66 6.23 -1.88
CA MET A 1 -15.05 6.01 -0.55
C MET A 1 -13.58 5.66 -0.77
N LYS A 2 -12.64 6.21 0.02
CA LYS A 2 -11.22 5.89 -0.07
C LYS A 2 -10.86 4.78 0.92
N LEU A 3 -9.86 3.95 0.63
CA LEU A 3 -9.36 2.94 1.57
C LEU A 3 -8.06 3.41 2.22
N GLY A 4 -8.03 3.42 3.55
CA GLY A 4 -6.82 3.63 4.34
C GLY A 4 -6.23 2.31 4.85
N ILE A 5 -4.92 2.12 4.73
CA ILE A 5 -4.19 1.00 5.37
C ILE A 5 -3.08 1.58 6.25
N ASN A 6 -3.06 1.24 7.54
CA ASN A 6 -2.04 1.69 8.48
C ASN A 6 -1.13 0.51 8.86
N GLY A 7 0.08 0.49 8.30
CA GLY A 7 1.05 -0.58 8.37
C GLY A 7 1.06 -1.45 7.11
N LEU A 8 2.22 -1.55 6.45
CA LEU A 8 2.42 -2.36 5.23
C LEU A 8 3.16 -3.68 5.53
N GLY A 9 2.69 -4.40 6.56
CA GLY A 9 3.12 -5.76 6.84
C GLY A 9 2.49 -6.78 5.87
N ARG A 10 2.58 -8.07 6.19
CA ARG A 10 2.06 -9.15 5.31
C ARG A 10 0.58 -8.98 4.95
N ILE A 11 -0.27 -8.67 5.93
CA ILE A 11 -1.70 -8.46 5.70
C ILE A 11 -1.95 -7.17 4.92
N GLY A 12 -1.27 -6.07 5.26
CA GLY A 12 -1.40 -4.80 4.53
C GLY A 12 -1.06 -4.96 3.04
N LYS A 13 0.01 -5.70 2.73
CA LYS A 13 0.39 -6.03 1.34
C LYS A 13 -0.67 -6.88 0.63
N LEU A 14 -1.20 -7.92 1.29
CA LEU A 14 -2.27 -8.75 0.72
C LEU A 14 -3.53 -7.92 0.44
N SER A 15 -3.93 -7.06 1.37
CA SER A 15 -5.08 -6.16 1.21
C SER A 15 -4.85 -5.17 0.06
N LEU A 16 -3.66 -4.58 -0.03
CA LEU A 16 -3.29 -3.69 -1.14
C LEU A 16 -3.48 -4.39 -2.49
N TRP A 17 -2.85 -5.57 -2.69
CA TRP A 17 -2.93 -6.30 -3.95
C TRP A 17 -4.36 -6.76 -4.27
N HIS A 18 -5.11 -7.18 -3.26
CA HIS A 18 -6.51 -7.55 -3.43
C HIS A 18 -7.35 -6.38 -3.97
N HIS A 19 -7.26 -5.20 -3.36
CA HIS A 19 -8.10 -4.07 -3.75
C HIS A 19 -7.64 -3.39 -5.04
N VAL A 20 -6.33 -3.34 -5.31
CA VAL A 20 -5.77 -2.81 -6.57
C VAL A 20 -6.20 -3.66 -7.76
N SER A 21 -6.06 -4.98 -7.67
CA SER A 21 -6.43 -5.88 -8.78
C SER A 21 -7.92 -5.82 -9.13
N ARG A 22 -8.78 -5.63 -8.12
CA ARG A 22 -10.22 -5.49 -8.28
C ARG A 22 -10.66 -4.09 -8.73
N LYS A 23 -9.79 -3.09 -8.61
CA LYS A 23 -10.11 -1.66 -8.76
C LYS A 23 -11.33 -1.25 -7.92
N TYR A 24 -11.48 -1.84 -6.73
CA TYR A 24 -12.69 -1.70 -5.92
C TYR A 24 -12.83 -0.30 -5.31
N PHE A 25 -11.69 0.28 -4.89
CA PHE A 25 -11.62 1.64 -4.40
C PHE A 25 -10.96 2.54 -5.45
N PRO A 26 -11.47 3.76 -5.66
CA PRO A 26 -10.87 4.72 -6.59
C PRO A 26 -9.52 5.26 -6.10
N GLU A 27 -9.24 5.17 -4.80
CA GLU A 27 -8.01 5.66 -4.19
C GLU A 27 -7.66 4.85 -2.93
N LEU A 28 -6.35 4.58 -2.78
CA LEU A 28 -5.78 3.91 -1.62
C LEU A 28 -4.74 4.85 -0.98
N VAL A 29 -4.82 5.01 0.34
CA VAL A 29 -3.86 5.78 1.14
C VAL A 29 -3.23 4.83 2.15
N ILE A 30 -1.89 4.76 2.15
CA ILE A 30 -1.16 3.78 2.96
C ILE A 30 -0.14 4.52 3.81
N ASN A 31 -0.18 4.27 5.12
CA ASN A 31 0.94 4.57 6.01
C ASN A 31 1.79 3.32 6.16
N ILE A 32 3.08 3.37 5.83
CA ILE A 32 3.96 2.20 5.88
C ILE A 32 4.40 1.88 7.32
N GLY A 33 4.47 2.90 8.19
CA GLY A 33 4.87 2.76 9.59
C GLY A 33 6.39 2.81 9.83
N ARG A 34 7.17 3.10 8.78
CA ARG A 34 8.61 3.37 8.81
C ARG A 34 8.96 4.32 7.66
N ASP A 35 10.08 5.02 7.80
CA ASP A 35 10.60 5.82 6.72
C ASP A 35 10.99 4.92 5.55
N VAL A 36 10.49 5.31 4.37
CA VAL A 36 10.94 4.81 3.08
C VAL A 36 11.35 6.03 2.26
N GLY A 37 12.32 5.87 1.37
CA GLY A 37 12.74 6.96 0.50
C GLY A 37 11.59 7.52 -0.34
N SER A 38 11.82 8.67 -0.98
CA SER A 38 10.81 9.36 -1.78
C SER A 38 10.73 8.89 -3.23
N GLY A 39 11.56 7.91 -3.62
CA GLY A 39 11.59 7.36 -4.98
C GLY A 39 10.52 6.28 -5.19
N LEU A 40 10.11 6.10 -6.45
CA LEU A 40 9.19 5.01 -6.81
C LEU A 40 9.81 3.64 -6.50
N GLN A 41 11.14 3.53 -6.61
CA GLN A 41 11.90 2.32 -6.32
C GLN A 41 11.85 1.97 -4.83
N ASP A 42 11.89 2.97 -3.94
CA ASP A 42 11.80 2.77 -2.49
C ASP A 42 10.41 2.23 -2.11
N LEU A 43 9.36 2.77 -2.74
CA LEU A 43 8.00 2.27 -2.58
C LEU A 43 7.86 0.84 -3.12
N ALA A 44 8.39 0.54 -4.30
CA ALA A 44 8.36 -0.80 -4.88
C ALA A 44 9.05 -1.82 -3.95
N ALA A 45 10.24 -1.48 -3.43
CA ALA A 45 10.98 -2.30 -2.49
C ALA A 45 10.24 -2.51 -1.14
N ALA A 46 9.37 -1.58 -0.74
CA ALA A 46 8.55 -1.73 0.46
C ALA A 46 7.32 -2.63 0.24
N ILE A 47 6.86 -2.78 -1.02
CA ILE A 47 5.71 -3.59 -1.40
C ILE A 47 6.11 -5.03 -1.78
N GLU A 48 7.31 -5.26 -2.32
CA GLU A 48 7.89 -6.61 -2.43
C GLU A 48 8.33 -7.16 -1.06
#